data_AF-A0A1G9IT75-F1
#
_entry.id   AF-A0A1G9IT75-F1
#
_cell.length_a   1.000
_cell.length_b   1.000
_cell.length_c   1.000
_cell.angle_alpha   90.00
_cell.angle_beta   90.00
_cell.angle_gamma   90.00
#
_symmetry.space_group_name_H-M   'P 1'
#
loop_
_entity.id
_entity.type
_entity.pdbx_description
1 polymer ?
#
loop_
_entity_poly.entity_id
_entity_poly.type
_entity_poly.pdbx_seq_one_letter_code
_entity_poly.pdbx_strand_id
1 'polypeptide(L)'
;MTHRHIALHTHQKEKHMPINDEDDVTPAEAARIVWLAARKEFRESRGKSGARFERKIDRLLDRAAVREDEKRAIRAEVEQAKRAAEYAKKRDKAVERATRKTSWW
;
A
#
# COMPACT_ATOMS: atom_id res chain seq x y z
N MET A 1 10.20 22.61 50.48
CA MET A 1 8.95 21.85 50.67
C MET A 1 8.41 21.47 49.30
N THR A 2 8.48 20.17 49.02
CA THR A 2 7.85 19.45 47.90
C THR A 2 6.37 19.75 47.78
N HIS A 3 5.82 19.82 46.57
CA HIS A 3 4.54 19.19 46.18
C HIS A 3 4.58 18.88 44.67
N ARG A 4 4.62 17.58 44.34
CA ARG A 4 4.28 17.03 43.02
C ARG A 4 2.79 17.25 42.79
N HIS A 5 2.37 17.52 41.55
CA HIS A 5 1.21 16.86 40.96
C HIS A 5 1.36 16.75 39.44
N ILE A 6 1.02 15.55 38.98
CA ILE A 6 1.17 15.01 37.64
C ILE A 6 -0.08 15.40 36.85
N ALA A 7 0.10 15.88 35.62
CA ALA A 7 -0.95 15.87 34.61
C ALA A 7 -0.39 15.23 33.34
N LEU A 8 -0.66 13.92 33.24
CA LEU A 8 -0.69 13.16 32.00
C LEU A 8 -1.75 13.78 31.08
N HIS A 9 -1.40 14.12 29.85
CA HIS A 9 -2.24 13.81 28.68
C HIS A 9 -1.45 14.00 27.39
N THR A 10 -0.82 12.90 26.97
CA THR A 10 -0.96 12.33 25.64
C THR A 10 -1.31 13.32 24.51
N HIS A 11 -0.29 13.76 23.79
CA HIS A 11 -0.37 13.75 22.33
C HIS A 11 0.73 12.82 21.87
N GLN A 12 0.38 11.53 21.76
CA GLN A 12 1.06 10.67 20.83
C GLN A 12 1.02 11.42 19.50
N LYS A 13 2.16 11.96 19.07
CA LYS A 13 2.39 12.18 17.66
C LYS A 13 2.14 10.80 17.06
N GLU A 14 0.98 10.65 16.44
CA GLU A 14 0.75 9.58 15.48
C GLU A 14 1.99 9.60 14.61
N LYS A 15 2.86 8.62 14.83
CA LYS A 15 3.77 8.20 13.80
C LYS A 15 2.81 7.77 12.70
N HIS A 16 2.52 8.71 11.82
CA HIS A 16 2.11 8.42 10.46
C HIS A 16 3.27 7.57 9.95
N MET A 17 3.21 6.26 10.25
CA MET A 17 3.99 5.29 9.53
C MET A 17 3.44 5.46 8.12
N PRO A 18 4.25 5.96 7.15
CA PRO A 18 3.87 5.76 5.78
C PRO A 18 3.64 4.26 5.68
N ILE A 19 2.43 3.87 5.28
CA ILE A 19 2.24 2.54 4.72
C ILE A 19 3.21 2.56 3.54
N ASN A 20 4.41 2.04 3.75
CA ASN A 20 5.38 1.97 2.69
C ASN A 20 4.69 1.16 1.61
N ASP A 21 4.51 1.78 0.45
CA ASP A 21 4.02 1.14 -0.77
C ASP A 21 4.95 -0.01 -1.23
N GLU A 22 6.02 -0.29 -0.49
CA GLU A 22 7.01 -1.35 -0.67
C GLU A 22 6.73 -2.61 0.18
N ASP A 23 5.85 -2.55 1.18
CA ASP A 23 5.48 -3.75 1.94
C ASP A 23 4.29 -4.47 1.27
N ASP A 24 4.60 -5.56 0.57
CA ASP A 24 3.60 -6.48 -0.03
C ASP A 24 2.59 -6.99 1.02
N VAL A 25 3.03 -7.04 2.28
CA VAL A 25 2.33 -7.61 3.42
C VAL A 25 1.88 -6.50 4.37
N THR A 26 0.60 -6.47 4.74
CA THR A 26 0.14 -5.48 5.75
C THR A 26 0.77 -5.76 7.12
N PRO A 27 0.90 -4.76 8.02
CA PRO A 27 1.48 -4.98 9.35
C PRO A 27 0.81 -6.11 10.14
N ALA A 28 -0.51 -6.26 10.02
CA ALA A 28 -1.27 -7.33 10.65
C ALA A 28 -0.94 -8.72 10.06
N GLU A 29 -0.75 -8.80 8.74
CA GLU A 29 -0.34 -10.03 8.07
C GLU A 29 1.11 -10.39 8.38
N ALA A 30 2.02 -9.40 8.44
CA ALA A 30 3.41 -9.60 8.81
C ALA A 30 3.52 -10.16 10.24
N ALA A 31 2.81 -9.57 11.20
CA ALA A 31 2.73 -10.08 12.56
C ALA A 31 2.19 -11.53 12.60
N ARG A 32 1.21 -11.84 11.74
CA ARG A 32 0.62 -13.18 11.64
C ARG A 32 1.57 -14.20 11.02
N ILE A 33 2.35 -13.81 10.01
CA ILE A 33 3.40 -14.65 9.40
C ILE A 33 4.46 -14.98 10.44
N VAL A 34 4.99 -13.97 11.15
CA VAL A 34 5.99 -14.15 12.21
C VAL A 34 5.47 -15.11 13.28
N TRP A 35 4.23 -14.91 13.74
CA TRP A 35 3.62 -15.80 14.73
C TRP A 35 3.43 -17.24 14.21
N LEU A 36 3.01 -17.41 12.96
CA LEU A 36 2.87 -18.73 12.34
C LEU A 36 4.22 -19.43 12.17
N ALA A 37 5.29 -18.68 11.84
CA ALA A 37 6.64 -19.19 11.69
C ALA A 37 7.20 -19.68 13.03
N ALA A 38 7.09 -18.87 14.08
CA ALA A 38 7.49 -19.27 15.44
C ALA A 38 6.72 -20.52 15.91
N ARG A 39 5.43 -20.61 15.56
CA ARG A 39 4.59 -21.75 15.92
C ARG A 39 4.89 -23.01 15.09
N LYS A 40 5.37 -22.85 13.85
CA LYS A 40 5.92 -23.94 13.01
C LYS A 40 7.15 -24.51 13.68
N GLU A 41 8.13 -23.66 13.98
CA GLU A 41 9.40 -24.04 14.60
C GLU A 41 9.20 -24.75 15.94
N PHE A 42 8.34 -24.20 16.81
CA PHE A 42 7.98 -24.84 18.08
C PHE A 42 7.32 -26.23 17.93
N ARG A 43 6.59 -26.44 16.83
CA ARG A 43 5.94 -27.73 16.57
C ARG A 43 6.95 -28.75 16.03
N GLU A 44 7.85 -28.30 15.17
CA GLU A 44 8.91 -29.11 14.57
C GLU A 44 9.95 -29.52 15.61
N SER A 45 10.28 -28.65 16.57
CA SER A 45 11.14 -29.01 17.71
C SER A 45 10.55 -30.11 18.60
N ARG A 46 9.23 -30.34 18.52
CA ARG A 46 8.53 -31.44 19.19
C ARG A 46 8.34 -32.67 18.28
N GLY A 47 9.05 -32.75 17.15
CA GLY A 47 8.97 -33.84 16.18
C GLY A 47 7.65 -33.93 15.43
N LYS A 48 6.82 -32.87 15.46
CA LYS A 48 5.52 -32.82 14.78
C LYS A 48 5.63 -32.00 13.49
N SER A 49 4.94 -32.42 12.44
CA SER A 49 4.93 -31.71 11.16
C SER A 49 4.45 -30.26 11.27
N GLY A 50 5.26 -29.33 10.75
CA GLY A 50 4.95 -27.91 10.59
C GLY A 50 4.24 -27.56 9.28
N ALA A 51 4.06 -28.51 8.34
CA ALA A 51 3.60 -28.26 6.96
C ALA A 51 2.27 -27.48 6.84
N ARG A 52 1.37 -27.59 7.84
CA ARG A 52 0.12 -26.81 7.86
C ARG A 52 0.38 -25.31 8.05
N PHE A 53 1.39 -24.95 8.84
CA PHE A 53 1.73 -23.55 9.09
C PHE A 53 2.47 -22.95 7.90
N GLU A 54 3.38 -23.70 7.29
CA GLU A 54 4.04 -23.35 6.03
C GLU A 54 3.02 -23.02 4.93
N ARG A 55 2.09 -23.95 4.63
CA ARG A 55 0.99 -23.70 3.68
C ARG A 55 0.09 -22.50 4.06
N LYS A 56 0.08 -22.05 5.31
CA LYS A 56 -0.67 -20.85 5.71
C LYS A 56 0.15 -19.58 5.51
N ILE A 57 1.46 -19.65 5.72
CA ILE A 57 2.42 -18.58 5.43
C ILE A 57 2.46 -18.35 3.92
N ASP A 58 2.58 -19.41 3.11
CA ASP A 58 2.61 -19.30 1.64
C ASP A 58 1.34 -18.59 1.13
N ARG A 59 0.15 -19.02 1.60
CA ARG A 59 -1.12 -18.36 1.25
C ARG A 59 -1.25 -16.91 1.72
N LEU A 60 -0.51 -16.49 2.74
CA LEU A 60 -0.46 -15.09 3.15
C LEU A 60 0.41 -14.29 2.19
N LEU A 61 1.56 -14.86 1.81
CA LEU A 61 2.48 -14.26 0.85
C LEU A 61 1.90 -14.19 -0.57
N ASP A 62 1.21 -15.24 -1.03
CA ASP A 62 0.56 -15.25 -2.35
C ASP A 62 -0.50 -14.13 -2.46
N ARG A 63 -1.31 -13.96 -1.41
CA ARG A 63 -2.32 -12.89 -1.37
C ARG A 63 -1.69 -11.50 -1.32
N ALA A 64 -0.54 -11.38 -0.65
CA ALA A 64 0.23 -10.15 -0.66
C ALA A 64 0.73 -9.82 -2.07
N ALA A 65 1.33 -10.80 -2.76
CA ALA A 65 1.81 -10.64 -4.14
C ALA A 65 0.69 -10.23 -5.11
N VAL A 66 -0.48 -10.88 -5.05
CA VAL A 66 -1.63 -10.53 -5.92
C VAL A 66 -2.06 -9.07 -5.75
N ARG A 67 -2.12 -8.57 -4.51
CA ARG A 67 -2.48 -7.16 -4.27
C ARG A 67 -1.44 -6.19 -4.81
N GLU A 68 -0.16 -6.57 -4.78
CA GLU A 68 0.89 -5.72 -5.34
C GLU A 68 0.80 -5.64 -6.87
N ASP A 69 0.49 -6.74 -7.53
CA ASP A 69 0.21 -6.75 -8.97
C ASP A 69 -1.03 -5.89 -9.32
N GLU A 70 -2.10 -5.97 -8.52
CA GLU A 70 -3.29 -5.12 -8.67
C GLU A 70 -2.95 -3.63 -8.50
N LYS A 71 -2.21 -3.25 -7.46
CA LYS A 71 -1.75 -1.86 -7.26
C LYS A 71 -0.92 -1.38 -8.44
N ARG A 72 -0.01 -2.22 -8.95
CA ARG A 72 0.82 -1.89 -10.11
C ARG A 72 -0.02 -1.64 -11.35
N ALA A 73 -1.03 -2.47 -11.60
CA ALA A 73 -1.96 -2.28 -12.71
C ALA A 73 -2.72 -0.95 -12.58
N ILE A 74 -3.29 -0.67 -11.40
CA ILE A 74 -4.02 0.58 -11.14
C ILE A 74 -3.12 1.80 -11.33
N ARG A 75 -1.87 1.77 -10.84
CA ARG A 75 -0.91 2.87 -11.05
C ARG A 75 -0.63 3.09 -12.54
N ALA A 76 -0.47 2.00 -13.30
CA ALA A 76 -0.26 2.09 -14.74
C ALA A 76 -1.48 2.71 -15.46
N GLU A 77 -2.70 2.31 -15.09
CA GLU A 77 -3.93 2.88 -15.64
C GLU A 77 -4.08 4.36 -15.31
N VAL A 78 -3.80 4.76 -14.07
CA VAL A 78 -3.83 6.18 -13.65
C VAL A 78 -2.84 7.02 -14.45
N GLU A 79 -1.63 6.54 -14.68
CA GLU A 79 -0.65 7.25 -15.50
C GLU A 79 -1.06 7.34 -16.97
N GLN A 80 -1.67 6.29 -17.52
CA GLN A 80 -2.25 6.33 -18.87
C GLN A 80 -3.38 7.35 -18.96
N ALA A 81 -4.28 7.37 -17.97
CA ALA A 81 -5.40 8.31 -17.91
C ALA A 81 -4.91 9.77 -17.82
N LYS A 82 -3.88 10.05 -17.00
CA LYS A 82 -3.25 11.38 -16.92
C LYS A 82 -2.69 11.81 -18.28
N ARG A 83 -1.95 10.94 -18.97
CA ARG A 83 -1.40 11.22 -20.30
C ARG A 83 -2.52 11.50 -21.30
N ALA A 84 -3.58 10.69 -21.31
CA ALA A 84 -4.73 10.89 -22.19
C ALA A 84 -5.42 12.25 -21.96
N ALA A 85 -5.61 12.63 -20.69
CA ALA A 85 -6.19 13.92 -20.34
C ALA A 85 -5.32 15.11 -20.80
N GLU A 86 -4.00 15.00 -20.67
CA GLU A 86 -3.09 16.03 -21.20
C GLU A 86 -3.15 16.16 -22.72
N TYR A 87 -3.23 15.04 -23.43
CA TYR A 87 -3.39 15.05 -24.89
C TYR A 87 -4.71 15.67 -25.31
N ALA A 88 -5.82 15.34 -24.65
CA ALA A 88 -7.12 15.96 -24.90
C ALA A 88 -7.06 17.48 -24.69
N LYS A 89 -6.48 17.94 -23.58
CA LYS A 89 -6.30 19.37 -23.29
C LYS A 89 -5.46 20.09 -24.35
N LYS A 90 -4.41 19.45 -24.88
CA LYS A 90 -3.58 20.01 -25.96
C LYS A 90 -4.38 20.09 -27.26
N ARG A 91 -5.15 19.06 -27.59
CA ARG A 91 -6.03 19.03 -28.77
C ARG A 91 -7.07 20.14 -28.70
N ASP A 92 -7.78 20.28 -27.58
CA ASP A 92 -8.84 21.28 -27.41
C ASP A 92 -8.30 22.70 -27.56
N LYS A 93 -7.13 22.99 -26.97
CA LYS A 93 -6.43 24.26 -27.18
C LYS A 93 -6.03 24.52 -28.63
N ALA A 94 -5.64 23.48 -29.37
CA ALA A 94 -5.30 23.61 -30.78
C ALA A 94 -6.55 23.92 -31.62
N VAL A 95 -7.66 23.24 -31.35
CA VAL A 95 -8.96 23.49 -31.98
C VAL A 95 -9.43 24.91 -31.67
N GLU A 96 -9.40 25.34 -30.42
CA GLU A 96 -9.78 26.70 -30.01
C GLU A 96 -8.94 27.78 -30.72
N ARG A 97 -7.63 27.57 -30.84
CA ARG A 97 -6.76 28.50 -31.59
C ARG A 97 -7.12 28.54 -33.08
N ALA A 98 -7.42 27.39 -33.69
CA ALA A 98 -7.80 27.33 -35.09
C ALA A 98 -9.14 28.02 -35.35
N THR A 99 -10.15 27.76 -34.50
CA THR A 99 -11.49 28.34 -34.64
C THR A 99 -11.55 29.83 -34.30
N ARG A 100 -10.73 30.29 -33.35
CA ARG A 100 -10.61 31.73 -33.02
C ARG A 100 -9.97 32.55 -34.15
N LYS A 101 -9.13 31.92 -35.00
CA LYS A 101 -8.52 32.58 -36.16
C LYS A 101 -9.48 32.70 -37.34
N THR A 102 -10.48 31.83 -37.43
CA THR A 102 -11.50 31.84 -38.49
C THR A 102 -12.67 32.78 -38.23
N SER A 103 -12.84 33.31 -37.01
CA SER A 103 -13.93 34.25 -36.67
C SER A 103 -13.56 35.74 -36.82
N TRP A 104 -12.43 36.04 -37.48
CA TRP A 104 -11.88 37.40 -37.71
C TRP A 104 -11.88 37.77 -39.21
N TRP A 105 -12.77 37.14 -39.99
CA TRP A 105 -13.07 37.46 -41.39
C TRP A 105 -14.59 37.53 -41.57
#